data_AF-A0A933EQP5-F1
#
_entry.id   AF-A0A933EQP5-F1
#
_cell.length_a   1.000
_cell.length_b   1.000
_cell.length_c   1.000
_cell.angle_alpha   90.00
_cell.angle_beta   90.00
_cell.angle_gamma   90.00
#
_symmetry.space_group_name_H-M   'P 1'
#
loop_
_entity.id
_entity.type
_entity.pdbx_description
1 polymer ?
#
loop_
_entity_poly.entity_id
_entity_poly.type
_entity_poly.pdbx_seq_one_letter_code
_entity_poly.pdbx_strand_id
1 'polypeptide(L)'
;MRHRVLTDLVGQYVEQLNGTTDDIVAYLAVFAGYRRELEPLLLLAQRLKAVLVPVEPSPEFRDSLKSQLVLAWHQQRAQSVTETPRDRRDVLLWAAVGSLVSLAAFVAVYGRSRGLFTTETRSHGVTEGPGG
;
A
#
# COMPACT_ATOMS: atom_id res chain seq x y z
N MET A 1 18.94 -13.38 2.95
CA MET A 1 17.51 -13.14 2.70
C MET A 1 16.63 -13.88 3.71
N ARG A 2 16.68 -15.23 3.78
CA ARG A 2 15.82 -16.07 4.66
C ARG A 2 15.87 -15.72 6.17
N HIS A 3 17.04 -15.39 6.70
CA HIS A 3 17.19 -15.05 8.13
C HIS A 3 16.45 -13.75 8.51
N ARG A 4 16.47 -12.71 7.65
CA ARG A 4 15.70 -11.47 7.90
C ARG A 4 14.21 -11.75 7.97
N VAL A 5 13.70 -12.58 7.06
CA VAL A 5 12.28 -12.96 7.04
C VAL A 5 11.86 -13.66 8.34
N LEU A 6 12.69 -14.56 8.88
CA LEU A 6 12.41 -15.21 10.16
C LEU A 6 12.43 -14.21 11.32
N THR A 7 13.40 -13.30 11.36
CA THR A 7 13.47 -12.26 12.40
C THR A 7 12.24 -11.36 12.36
N ASP A 8 11.82 -10.94 11.17
CA ASP A 8 10.64 -10.09 10.98
C ASP A 8 9.36 -10.82 11.41
N LEU A 9 9.22 -12.11 11.05
CA LEU A 9 8.07 -12.94 11.46
C LEU A 9 8.03 -13.17 12.98
N VAL A 10 9.17 -13.48 13.60
CA VAL A 10 9.25 -13.62 15.06
C VAL A 10 8.96 -12.30 15.74
N GLY A 11 9.47 -11.18 15.22
CA GLY A 11 9.19 -9.84 15.75
C GLY A 11 7.70 -9.52 15.73
N GLN A 12 7.06 -9.73 14.58
CA GLN A 12 5.61 -9.53 14.41
C GLN A 12 4.80 -10.44 15.36
N TYR A 13 5.23 -11.69 15.54
CA TYR A 13 4.58 -12.61 16.47
C TYR A 13 4.74 -12.17 17.94
N VAL A 14 5.91 -11.68 18.34
CA VAL A 14 6.16 -11.19 19.70
C VAL A 14 5.31 -9.96 20.02
N GLU A 15 5.08 -9.07 19.06
CA GLU A 15 4.18 -7.91 19.22
C GLU A 15 2.72 -8.33 19.43
N GLN A 16 2.30 -9.41 18.75
CA GLN A 16 0.96 -10.01 18.90
C GLN A 16 0.85 -10.95 20.11
N LEU A 17 1.97 -11.28 20.75
CA LEU A 17 2.06 -12.27 21.83
C LEU A 17 1.23 -11.92 23.06
N ASN A 18 0.71 -10.70 23.17
CA ASN A 18 -0.28 -10.33 24.20
C ASN A 18 -1.61 -11.12 24.09
N GLY A 19 -1.84 -11.83 22.98
CA GLY A 19 -2.95 -12.77 22.77
C GLY A 19 -2.83 -14.11 23.50
N THR A 20 -3.74 -15.03 23.18
CA THR A 20 -3.89 -16.36 23.81
C THR A 20 -3.07 -17.44 23.10
N THR A 21 -2.74 -18.52 23.81
CA THR A 21 -1.88 -19.64 23.33
C THR A 21 -2.37 -20.31 22.03
N ASP A 22 -3.66 -20.26 21.71
CA ASP A 22 -4.20 -20.76 20.43
C ASP A 22 -3.60 -20.06 19.20
N ASP A 23 -2.97 -18.89 19.38
CA ASP A 23 -2.40 -18.09 18.31
C ASP A 23 -1.16 -18.75 17.65
N ILE A 24 -0.42 -19.64 18.34
CA ILE A 24 0.79 -20.28 17.76
C ILE A 24 0.43 -21.21 16.62
N VAL A 25 -0.57 -22.07 16.81
CA VAL A 25 -0.94 -23.09 15.82
C VAL A 25 -1.52 -22.43 14.58
N ALA A 26 -2.34 -21.39 14.78
CA ALA A 26 -2.87 -20.56 13.70
C ALA A 26 -1.75 -19.83 12.94
N TYR A 27 -0.79 -19.25 13.65
CA TYR A 27 0.33 -18.53 13.03
C TYR A 27 1.26 -19.47 12.23
N LEU A 28 1.55 -20.66 12.75
CA LEU A 28 2.35 -21.67 12.05
C LEU A 28 1.63 -22.26 10.83
N ALA A 29 0.29 -22.28 10.82
CA ALA A 29 -0.48 -22.71 9.67
C ALA A 29 -0.36 -21.73 8.49
N VAL A 30 -0.35 -20.42 8.78
CA VAL A 30 -0.15 -19.35 7.76
C VAL A 30 1.25 -19.44 7.16
N PHE A 31 2.26 -19.79 7.96
CA PHE A 31 3.67 -19.86 7.54
C PHE A 31 4.22 -21.30 7.51
N ALA A 32 3.45 -22.23 6.95
CA ALA A 32 3.79 -23.66 6.92
C ALA A 32 5.19 -23.97 6.35
N GLY A 33 5.67 -23.16 5.39
CA GLY A 33 7.01 -23.32 4.78
C GLY A 33 8.18 -23.05 5.73
N TYR A 34 7.96 -22.35 6.83
CA TYR A 34 8.98 -22.01 7.83
C TYR A 34 8.75 -22.72 9.17
N ARG A 35 7.74 -23.59 9.27
CA ARG A 35 7.29 -24.20 10.52
C ARG A 35 8.41 -24.83 11.34
N ARG A 36 9.29 -25.63 10.71
CA ARG A 36 10.41 -26.30 11.40
C ARG A 36 11.39 -25.35 12.06
N GLU A 37 11.60 -24.17 11.48
CA GLU A 37 12.54 -23.15 11.97
C GLU A 37 11.86 -22.19 12.94
N LEU A 38 10.56 -21.90 12.74
CA LEU A 38 9.81 -20.93 13.50
C LEU A 38 9.25 -21.50 14.81
N GLU A 39 8.75 -22.73 14.81
CA GLU A 39 8.17 -23.40 15.97
C GLU A 39 9.04 -23.35 17.25
N PRO A 40 10.35 -23.70 17.22
CA PRO A 40 11.18 -23.61 18.42
C PRO A 40 11.38 -22.17 18.90
N LEU A 41 11.41 -21.19 17.99
CA LEU A 41 11.56 -19.77 18.34
C LEU A 41 10.29 -19.22 18.99
N LEU A 42 9.11 -19.58 18.48
CA LEU A 42 7.84 -19.15 19.06
C LEU A 42 7.62 -19.76 20.45
N LEU A 43 7.94 -21.05 20.61
CA LEU A 43 7.89 -21.72 21.90
C LEU A 43 8.83 -21.07 22.93
N LEU A 44 10.03 -20.66 22.50
CA LEU A 44 10.97 -19.94 23.36
C LEU A 44 10.41 -18.58 23.77
N ALA A 45 9.87 -17.80 22.82
CA ALA A 45 9.26 -16.51 23.10
C ALA A 45 8.09 -16.63 24.09
N GLN A 46 7.26 -17.67 23.93
CA GLN A 46 6.15 -17.93 24.84
C GLN A 46 6.62 -18.30 26.25
N ARG A 47 7.64 -19.16 26.37
CA ARG A 47 8.25 -19.49 27.66
C ARG A 47 8.86 -18.27 28.33
N LEU A 48 9.55 -17.43 27.57
CA LEU A 48 10.13 -16.20 28.08
C LEU A 48 9.01 -15.28 28.59
N LYS A 49 7.93 -15.08 27.83
CA LYS A 49 6.76 -14.32 28.29
C LYS A 49 6.17 -14.88 29.58
N ALA A 50 6.05 -16.19 29.72
CA ALA A 50 5.51 -16.81 30.92
C ALA A 50 6.38 -16.58 32.17
N VAL A 51 7.69 -16.37 32.00
CA VAL A 51 8.64 -16.06 33.08
C VAL A 51 8.73 -14.56 33.36
N LEU A 52 8.44 -13.72 32.37
CA LEU A 52 8.45 -12.27 32.53
C LEU A 52 7.27 -11.83 33.42
N VAL A 53 7.62 -11.15 34.51
CA VAL A 53 6.65 -10.52 35.40
C VAL A 53 6.20 -9.20 34.78
N PRO A 54 4.89 -8.93 34.70
CA PRO A 54 4.39 -7.62 34.31
C PRO A 54 5.02 -6.54 35.19
N VAL A 55 5.68 -5.55 34.57
CA VAL A 55 6.23 -4.41 35.30
C VAL A 55 5.08 -3.44 35.56
N GLU A 56 4.76 -3.20 36.83
CA GLU A 56 3.89 -2.09 37.19
C GLU A 56 4.68 -0.79 37.09
N PRO A 57 4.35 0.12 36.15
CA PRO A 57 5.05 1.39 36.05
C PRO A 57 4.71 2.25 37.26
N SER A 58 5.72 2.99 37.76
CA SER A 58 5.50 3.94 38.86
C SER A 58 4.45 5.00 38.48
N PRO A 59 3.70 5.53 39.46
CA PRO A 59 2.69 6.57 39.19
C PRO A 59 3.32 7.81 38.52
N GLU A 60 4.52 8.20 38.96
CA GLU A 60 5.27 9.33 38.37
C GLU A 60 5.59 9.09 36.88
N PHE A 61 5.98 7.87 36.51
CA PHE A 61 6.25 7.53 35.12
C PHE A 61 4.98 7.61 34.27
N ARG A 62 3.84 7.15 34.79
CA ARG A 62 2.55 7.21 34.09
C ARG A 62 2.11 8.65 33.83
N ASP A 63 2.25 9.52 34.83
CA ASP A 63 1.88 10.93 34.70
C ASP A 63 2.80 11.66 33.72
N SER A 64 4.11 11.40 33.81
CA SER A 64 5.09 11.91 32.85
C SER A 64 4.78 11.47 31.42
N LEU A 65 4.54 10.16 31.21
CA LEU A 65 4.21 9.61 29.89
C LEU A 65 2.92 10.21 29.32
N LYS A 66 1.88 10.37 30.16
CA LYS A 66 0.62 11.01 29.75
C LYS A 66 0.85 12.43 29.26
N SER A 67 1.65 13.22 29.99
CA SER A 67 1.97 14.61 29.60
C SER A 67 2.71 14.66 28.26
N GLN A 68 3.67 13.76 28.05
CA GLN A 68 4.44 13.67 26.82
C GLN A 68 3.58 13.25 25.62
N LEU A 69 2.67 12.29 25.80
CA LEU A 69 1.74 11.87 24.75
C LEU A 69 0.78 12.99 24.33
N VAL A 70 0.27 13.76 25.29
CA VAL A 70 -0.59 14.92 25.00
C VAL A 70 0.19 15.98 24.22
N LEU A 71 1.42 16.29 24.65
CA LEU A 71 2.28 17.24 23.94
C LEU A 71 2.60 16.77 22.51
N ALA A 72 2.97 15.50 22.33
CA ALA A 72 3.24 14.91 21.03
C ALA A 72 2.02 14.96 20.10
N TRP A 73 0.82 14.67 20.62
CA TRP A 73 -0.42 14.77 19.86
C TRP A 73 -0.70 16.21 19.38
N HIS A 74 -0.52 17.20 20.26
CA HIS A 74 -0.67 18.61 19.88
C HIS A 74 0.36 19.04 18.83
N GLN A 75 1.61 18.59 18.94
CA GLN A 75 2.66 18.87 17.95
C GLN A 75 2.35 18.24 16.58
N GLN A 76 1.95 16.97 16.55
CA GLN A 76 1.57 16.29 15.32
C GLN A 76 0.38 16.99 14.64
N ARG A 77 -0.60 17.45 15.42
CA ARG A 77 -1.76 18.17 14.90
C ARG A 77 -1.38 19.55 14.34
N ALA A 78 -0.51 20.28 15.02
CA ALA A 78 0.00 21.56 14.52
C ALA A 78 0.78 21.40 13.19
N GLN A 79 1.53 20.31 13.04
CA GLN A 79 2.22 20.00 11.79
C GLN A 79 1.25 19.62 10.66
N SER A 80 0.21 18.84 10.95
CA SER A 80 -0.80 18.42 9.95
C SER A 80 -1.68 19.56 9.41
N VAL A 81 -1.82 20.67 10.16
CA VAL A 81 -2.56 21.86 9.71
C VAL A 81 -1.75 22.73 8.73
N THR A 82 -0.46 22.42 8.55
CA THR A 82 0.44 23.15 7.64
C THR A 82 0.47 22.52 6.23
N GLU A 83 -0.39 21.54 5.92
CA GLU A 83 -0.64 21.15 4.53
C GLU A 83 -1.47 22.23 3.83
N THR A 84 -0.74 23.18 3.25
CA THR A 84 -1.29 24.29 2.46
C THR A 84 -2.19 23.79 1.31
N PRO A 85 -3.29 24.50 0.98
CA PRO A 85 -4.22 24.13 -0.11
C PRO A 85 -3.64 24.25 -1.53
N ARG A 86 -2.30 24.32 -1.66
CA ARG A 86 -1.62 24.50 -2.94
C ARG A 86 -1.47 23.19 -3.71
N ASP A 87 -1.31 22.06 -3.02
CA ASP A 87 -1.13 20.73 -3.65
C ASP A 87 -2.40 20.17 -4.33
N ARG A 88 -3.60 20.59 -3.88
CA ARG A 88 -4.85 20.12 -4.50
C ARG A 88 -4.99 20.54 -5.97
N ARG A 89 -4.41 21.67 -6.37
CA ARG A 89 -4.48 22.15 -7.77
C ARG A 89 -3.59 21.33 -8.69
N ASP A 90 -2.44 20.88 -8.21
CA ASP A 90 -1.52 20.08 -9.01
C ASP A 90 -2.03 18.65 -9.18
N VAL A 91 -2.62 18.05 -8.14
CA VAL A 91 -3.25 16.72 -8.22
C VAL A 91 -4.46 16.71 -9.17
N LEU A 92 -5.27 17.78 -9.18
CA LEU A 92 -6.39 17.92 -10.13
C LEU A 92 -5.91 18.04 -11.59
N LEU A 93 -4.76 18.68 -11.82
CA LEU A 93 -4.17 18.82 -13.16
C LEU A 93 -3.74 17.46 -13.72
N TRP A 94 -3.13 16.60 -12.89
CA TRP A 94 -2.72 15.25 -13.30
C TRP A 94 -3.89 14.28 -13.48
N ALA A 95 -4.95 14.41 -12.69
CA ALA A 95 -6.16 13.58 -12.85
C ALA A 95 -6.86 13.80 -14.21
N ALA A 96 -6.78 15.01 -14.77
CA ALA A 96 -7.36 15.31 -16.09
C ALA A 96 -6.64 14.61 -17.25
N VAL A 97 -5.31 14.42 -17.14
CA VAL A 97 -4.50 13.78 -18.18
C VAL A 97 -4.82 12.29 -18.30
N GLY A 98 -5.10 11.60 -17.19
CA GLY A 98 -5.47 10.18 -17.19
C GLY A 98 -6.84 9.90 -17.84
N SER A 99 -7.80 10.82 -17.69
CA SER A 99 -9.17 10.66 -18.23
C SER A 99 -9.23 10.74 -19.76
N LEU A 100 -8.42 11.60 -20.38
CA LEU A 100 -8.37 11.74 -21.85
C LEU A 100 -7.75 10.51 -22.54
N VAL A 101 -6.76 9.88 -21.92
CA VAL A 101 -6.12 8.65 -22.44
C VAL A 101 -7.12 7.48 -22.46
N SER A 102 -8.00 7.39 -21.46
CA SER A 102 -9.01 6.33 -21.39
C SER A 102 -10.12 6.47 -22.44
N LEU A 103 -10.54 7.69 -22.77
CA LEU A 103 -11.57 7.90 -23.80
C LEU A 103 -11.02 7.65 -25.22
N ALA A 104 -9.78 8.10 -25.50
CA ALA A 104 -9.14 7.87 -26.79
C ALA A 104 -8.87 6.37 -27.05
N ALA A 105 -8.45 5.63 -26.02
CA ALA A 105 -8.27 4.18 -26.11
C ALA A 105 -9.60 3.44 -26.34
N PHE A 106 -10.67 3.85 -25.66
CA PHE A 106 -12.00 3.27 -25.84
C PHE A 106 -12.54 3.50 -27.26
N VAL A 107 -12.44 4.72 -27.80
CA VAL A 107 -12.86 5.02 -29.18
C VAL A 107 -12.03 4.26 -30.21
N ALA A 108 -10.71 4.15 -30.02
CA ALA A 108 -9.83 3.43 -30.93
C ALA A 108 -10.13 1.92 -30.95
N VAL A 109 -10.35 1.30 -29.78
CA VAL A 109 -10.67 -0.13 -29.68
C VAL A 109 -12.08 -0.42 -30.21
N TYR A 110 -13.05 0.44 -29.92
CA TYR A 110 -14.44 0.28 -30.37
C TYR A 110 -14.63 0.59 -31.87
N GLY A 111 -13.83 1.51 -32.43
CA GLY A 111 -13.77 1.75 -33.87
C GLY A 111 -13.06 0.63 -34.62
N ARG A 112 -12.02 0.03 -34.03
CA ARG A 112 -11.30 -1.11 -34.65
C ARG A 112 -12.13 -2.39 -34.70
N SER A 113 -13.07 -2.60 -33.79
CA SER A 113 -13.99 -3.75 -33.81
C SER A 113 -15.14 -3.59 -34.79
N ARG A 114 -15.43 -2.36 -35.26
CA ARG A 114 -16.36 -2.08 -36.35
C ARG A 114 -15.57 -1.62 -37.58
N GLY A 115 -14.99 -2.57 -38.31
CA GLY A 115 -14.28 -2.28 -39.56
C GLY A 115 -15.16 -1.59 -40.60
N LEU A 116 -15.31 -0.28 -40.51
CA LEU A 116 -15.94 0.63 -41.48
C LEU A 116 -15.37 2.04 -41.26
N PHE A 117 -14.14 2.25 -41.70
CA PHE A 117 -13.81 3.48 -42.41
C PHE A 117 -13.17 3.07 -43.73
N THR A 118 -14.04 2.73 -44.68
CA THR A 118 -13.85 3.11 -46.08
C THR A 118 -13.72 4.64 -46.10
N THR A 119 -12.50 5.15 -45.96
CA THR A 119 -12.17 6.44 -46.57
C THR A 119 -11.80 6.15 -48.00
N GLU A 120 -12.84 5.92 -48.79
CA GLU A 120 -12.86 6.32 -50.18
C GLU A 120 -12.66 7.83 -50.19
N THR A 121 -11.49 8.29 -50.63
CA THR A 121 -11.39 9.49 -51.46
C THR A 121 -9.99 9.59 -52.06
N ARG A 122 -10.01 9.70 -53.39
CA ARG A 122 -9.08 10.50 -54.21
C ARG A 122 -7.91 9.74 -54.86
N SER A 123 -8.24 9.00 -55.92
CA SER A 123 -7.38 8.88 -57.10
C SER A 123 -8.23 8.63 -58.36
N HIS A 124 -8.09 9.55 -59.31
CA HIS A 124 -8.50 9.60 -60.73
C HIS A 124 -8.97 11.05 -60.98
N GLY A 125 -8.23 11.90 -61.69
CA GLY A 125 -7.54 11.65 -62.94
C GLY A 125 -8.34 12.35 -64.02
N VAL A 126 -8.25 13.68 -64.09
CA VAL A 126 -8.74 14.46 -65.24
C VAL A 126 -7.50 14.97 -65.94
N THR A 127 -7.31 14.42 -67.13
CA THR A 127 -6.22 14.59 -68.08
C THR A 127 -6.17 16.00 -68.63
N GLU A 128 -4.96 16.57 -68.64
CA GLU A 128 -4.56 17.64 -69.56
C GLU A 128 -4.75 17.16 -71.01
N GLY A 129 -5.31 18.00 -71.90
CA GLY A 129 -4.51 18.49 -73.01
C GLY A 129 -5.24 18.43 -74.38
N PRO A 130 -4.72 19.11 -75.42
CA PRO A 130 -5.51 20.09 -76.19
C PRO A 130 -5.63 19.80 -77.71
N GLY A 131 -6.44 20.62 -78.39
CA GLY A 131 -6.17 21.10 -79.76
C GLY A 131 -6.67 20.23 -80.94
N GLY A 132 -7.33 20.90 -81.89
CA GLY A 132 -7.67 20.36 -83.21
C GLY A 132 -8.97 20.90 -83.76
#